data_AF-A0A7K2XNV2-F1
#
_entry.id   AF-A0A7K2XNV2-F1
#
_cell.length_a   1.000
_cell.length_b   1.000
_cell.length_c   1.000
_cell.angle_alpha   90.00
_cell.angle_beta   90.00
_cell.angle_gamma   90.00
#
_symmetry.space_group_name_H-M   'P 1'
#
loop_
_entity.id
_entity.type
_entity.pdbx_description
1 polymer ?
#
loop_
_entity_poly.entity_id
_entity_poly.type
_entity_poly.pdbx_seq_one_letter_code
_entity_poly.pdbx_strand_id
1 'polypeptide(L)'
;AADPTWDDGEEAAGDGARIDPVAELAGAAGYEDAERWWEDVVELRGGGDPAAPFRALAEAMGALREAYGHGGHPRDPVREAYMRLRLREARKEFGDSVAVVCGAWHVPALALRTTVAADRALLKGLPKVRTEATWVPWTHRRLSRRSGYGAGIDAPGWYRHLFTAPDRPVERWMTEVAGLLRAEDHPVSSAHVIEAVRLAESLAALRGRPRPGLDETTDAVRAVLCDGSDVPLALVRDRLVVGNILGQVPDGAPAVPLQRDLSRRQRSLRLKPEAEERELALDLRKETDGDRSRLLHRLRLLGVPWGEPVAGRTGTGTFRETWRLRWEPELHVRVAEAGVWGTTVEAAATARATARARDATTLADVTVLVEDCLLAGLTGALPVVMRALADRAALDADVVHLARALPALARSLRYGDVRGTGAAALGEVAAGIAERICVGLPPACAGLGADAAVPLRERIDEVHRALGLLPGTTGIRERWAGVLHRIAAH
;
A
#
# COMPACT_ATOMS: atom_id res chain seq x y z
N ALA A 1 -11.53 -12.17 12.49
CA ALA A 1 -11.87 -11.08 13.43
C ALA A 1 -12.76 -10.13 12.67
N ALA A 2 -13.95 -9.82 13.18
CA ALA A 2 -14.83 -8.84 12.57
C ALA A 2 -14.06 -7.52 12.43
N ASP A 3 -14.10 -6.97 11.23
CA ASP A 3 -13.62 -5.63 10.92
C ASP A 3 -14.29 -4.66 11.91
N PRO A 4 -13.56 -3.82 12.66
CA PRO A 4 -14.20 -2.73 13.38
C PRO A 4 -14.51 -1.65 12.33
N THR A 5 -15.42 -1.95 11.41
CA THR A 5 -16.29 -0.92 10.85
C THR A 5 -17.01 -0.37 12.06
N TRP A 6 -16.51 0.75 12.56
CA TRP A 6 -17.22 1.53 13.55
C TRP A 6 -18.57 1.79 12.94
N ASP A 7 -19.57 1.17 13.53
CA ASP A 7 -20.95 1.37 13.15
C ASP A 7 -21.23 2.86 13.41
N ASP A 8 -21.30 3.64 12.34
CA ASP A 8 -21.83 5.00 12.33
C ASP A 8 -23.33 5.01 12.71
N GLY A 9 -23.90 3.85 13.06
CA GLY A 9 -25.27 3.63 13.52
C GLY A 9 -25.65 4.20 14.89
N GLU A 10 -24.73 4.81 15.65
CA GLU A 10 -25.06 5.63 16.83
C GLU A 10 -25.04 7.15 16.55
N GLU A 11 -25.17 7.57 15.28
CA GLU A 11 -25.33 8.99 14.92
C GLU A 11 -26.76 9.55 15.08
N ALA A 12 -27.73 8.74 15.51
CA ALA A 12 -29.13 9.15 15.60
C ALA A 12 -29.58 9.50 17.03
N ALA A 13 -28.94 10.48 17.69
CA ALA A 13 -29.50 11.10 18.90
C ALA A 13 -28.84 12.47 19.22
N GLY A 14 -28.89 13.41 18.28
CA GLY A 14 -28.52 14.80 18.50
C GLY A 14 -29.11 15.68 17.40
N ASP A 15 -30.25 16.30 17.70
CA ASP A 15 -31.12 17.07 16.79
C ASP A 15 -30.55 18.44 16.38
N GLY A 16 -29.23 18.53 16.17
CA GLY A 16 -28.54 19.73 15.70
C GLY A 16 -27.85 19.46 14.38
N ALA A 17 -28.16 20.24 13.34
CA ALA A 17 -27.45 20.16 12.07
C ALA A 17 -25.94 20.34 12.32
N ARG A 18 -25.15 19.34 11.90
CA ARG A 18 -23.68 19.47 11.88
C ARG A 18 -23.33 20.60 10.93
N ILE A 19 -22.54 21.55 11.41
CA ILE A 19 -22.07 22.65 10.57
C ILE A 19 -20.72 22.29 9.97
N ASP A 20 -20.44 22.82 8.79
CA ASP A 20 -19.07 22.96 8.29
C ASP A 20 -18.62 24.40 8.60
N PRO A 21 -17.71 24.61 9.58
CA PRO A 21 -17.28 25.94 9.98
C PRO A 21 -16.67 26.76 8.84
N VAL A 22 -15.99 26.11 7.88
CA VAL A 22 -15.38 26.81 6.75
C VAL A 22 -16.45 27.23 5.75
N ALA A 23 -17.43 26.36 5.49
CA ALA A 23 -18.57 26.69 4.63
C ALA A 23 -19.44 27.82 5.19
N GLU A 24 -19.66 27.87 6.51
CA GLU A 24 -20.38 28.97 7.16
C GLU A 24 -19.67 30.32 6.97
N LEU A 25 -18.34 30.36 7.12
CA LEU A 25 -17.56 31.57 6.89
C LEU A 25 -17.56 31.97 5.42
N ALA A 26 -17.48 31.00 4.51
CA ALA A 26 -17.56 31.23 3.07
C ALA A 26 -18.91 31.83 2.68
N GLY A 27 -20.02 31.23 3.15
CA GLY A 27 -21.37 31.72 2.90
C GLY A 27 -21.58 33.14 3.45
N ALA A 28 -21.10 33.43 4.66
CA ALA A 28 -21.14 34.78 5.23
C ALA A 28 -20.33 35.81 4.41
N ALA A 29 -19.27 35.36 3.73
CA ALA A 29 -18.46 36.18 2.83
C ALA A 29 -19.03 36.26 1.39
N GLY A 30 -20.16 35.60 1.11
CA GLY A 30 -20.80 35.56 -0.21
C GLY A 30 -20.17 34.56 -1.18
N TYR A 31 -19.42 33.58 -0.70
CA TYR A 31 -18.87 32.48 -1.49
C TYR A 31 -19.80 31.27 -1.44
N GLU A 32 -20.04 30.67 -2.61
CA GLU A 32 -20.78 29.38 -2.72
C GLU A 32 -19.86 28.17 -2.48
N ASP A 33 -18.55 28.36 -2.63
CA ASP A 33 -17.53 27.31 -2.49
C ASP A 33 -16.55 27.66 -1.36
N ALA A 34 -16.55 26.81 -0.33
CA ALA A 34 -15.74 26.95 0.87
C ALA A 34 -14.24 26.82 0.61
N GLU A 35 -13.83 25.94 -0.31
CA GLU A 35 -12.43 25.76 -0.69
C GLU A 35 -11.96 26.99 -1.46
N ARG A 36 -12.79 27.53 -2.35
CA ARG A 36 -12.47 28.76 -3.09
C ARG A 36 -12.31 29.95 -2.14
N TRP A 37 -13.17 30.08 -1.14
CA TRP A 37 -13.03 31.09 -0.10
C TRP A 37 -11.71 30.92 0.67
N TRP A 38 -11.38 29.69 1.07
CA TRP A 38 -10.14 29.37 1.75
C TRP A 38 -8.91 29.76 0.92
N GLU A 39 -8.88 29.43 -0.37
CA GLU A 39 -7.81 29.82 -1.27
C GLU A 39 -7.60 31.34 -1.30
N ASP A 40 -8.67 32.13 -1.46
CA ASP A 40 -8.57 33.58 -1.63
C ASP A 40 -8.21 34.33 -0.33
N VAL A 41 -8.65 33.81 0.82
CA VAL A 41 -8.49 34.48 2.12
C VAL A 41 -7.26 33.98 2.89
N VAL A 42 -6.87 32.72 2.69
CA VAL A 42 -5.76 32.08 3.40
C VAL A 42 -4.57 31.82 2.49
N GLU A 43 -4.72 30.97 1.46
CA GLU A 43 -3.57 30.42 0.71
C GLU A 43 -2.91 31.46 -0.23
N LEU A 44 -3.71 32.25 -0.94
CA LEU A 44 -3.23 33.23 -1.93
C LEU A 44 -2.85 34.58 -1.30
N ARG A 45 -3.05 34.74 0.02
CA ARG A 45 -2.66 35.95 0.74
C ARG A 45 -1.21 35.86 1.17
N GLY A 46 -0.34 36.44 0.35
CA GLY A 46 1.08 36.58 0.64
C GLY A 46 1.49 37.99 1.04
N GLY A 47 2.55 38.09 1.85
CA GLY A 47 3.11 39.36 2.32
C GLY A 47 2.42 39.88 3.59
N GLY A 48 3.19 40.02 4.68
CA GLY A 48 2.67 40.46 5.98
C GLY A 48 3.15 39.58 7.13
N ASP A 49 2.50 39.74 8.29
CA ASP A 49 2.75 38.92 9.49
C ASP A 49 2.23 37.47 9.28
N PRO A 50 3.11 36.45 9.29
CA PRO A 50 2.71 35.05 9.11
C PRO A 50 1.72 34.54 10.16
N ALA A 51 1.65 35.17 11.34
CA ALA A 51 0.71 34.80 12.40
C ALA A 51 -0.68 35.42 12.23
N ALA A 52 -0.85 36.42 11.35
CA ALA A 52 -2.11 37.13 11.19
C ALA A 52 -3.27 36.23 10.71
N PRO A 53 -3.09 35.35 9.69
CA PRO A 53 -4.15 34.42 9.28
C PRO A 53 -4.62 33.51 10.42
N PHE A 54 -3.68 33.00 11.24
CA PHE A 54 -4.01 32.15 12.38
C PHE A 54 -4.84 32.87 13.45
N ARG A 55 -4.52 34.14 13.75
CA ARG A 55 -5.30 34.94 14.70
C ARG A 55 -6.71 35.23 14.18
N ALA A 56 -6.82 35.63 12.91
CA ALA A 56 -8.11 35.89 12.28
C ALA A 56 -8.99 34.63 12.24
N LEU A 57 -8.39 33.47 11.91
CA LEU A 57 -9.10 32.20 11.90
C LEU A 57 -9.51 31.77 13.31
N ALA A 58 -8.67 31.98 14.33
CA ALA A 58 -9.03 31.69 15.71
C ALA A 58 -10.21 32.55 16.19
N GLU A 59 -10.25 33.83 15.82
CA GLU A 59 -11.37 34.73 16.12
C GLU A 59 -12.66 34.28 15.40
N ALA A 60 -12.58 33.99 14.11
CA ALA A 60 -13.72 33.51 13.31
C ALA A 60 -14.30 32.20 13.87
N MET A 61 -13.44 31.23 14.22
CA MET A 61 -13.86 29.98 14.85
C MET A 61 -14.46 30.21 16.24
N GLY A 62 -13.98 31.21 16.98
CA GLY A 62 -14.57 31.64 18.25
C GLY A 62 -16.00 32.14 18.07
N ALA A 63 -16.24 33.04 17.12
CA ALA A 63 -17.57 33.57 16.82
C ALA A 63 -18.55 32.46 16.39
N LEU A 64 -18.11 31.52 15.54
CA LEU A 64 -18.94 30.37 15.16
C LEU A 64 -19.27 29.48 16.35
N ARG A 65 -18.35 29.29 17.30
CA ARG A 65 -18.61 28.53 18.52
C ARG A 65 -19.58 29.22 19.47
N GLU A 66 -19.60 30.55 19.51
CA GLU A 66 -20.61 31.29 20.27
C GLU A 66 -22.01 31.10 19.68
N ALA A 67 -22.12 31.07 18.34
CA ALA A 67 -23.37 30.85 17.65
C ALA A 67 -23.86 29.39 17.68
N TYR A 68 -22.95 28.43 17.49
CA TYR A 68 -23.27 27.02 17.21
C TYR A 68 -22.76 26.04 18.28
N GLY A 69 -22.17 26.52 19.37
CA GLY A 69 -21.62 25.68 20.44
C GLY A 69 -20.49 24.77 19.95
N HIS A 70 -20.68 23.45 20.07
CA HIS A 70 -19.71 22.45 19.57
C HIS A 70 -19.98 22.01 18.12
N GLY A 71 -20.82 22.75 17.37
CA GLY A 71 -21.01 22.55 15.92
C GLY A 71 -21.63 21.20 15.54
N GLY A 72 -22.39 20.57 16.45
CA GLY A 72 -22.96 19.24 16.22
C GLY A 72 -21.99 18.07 16.45
N HIS A 73 -20.79 18.32 16.99
CA HIS A 73 -19.82 17.28 17.39
C HIS A 73 -19.82 17.00 18.91
N PRO A 74 -20.68 16.11 19.44
CA PRO A 74 -20.81 15.90 20.89
C PRO A 74 -19.57 15.29 21.56
N ARG A 75 -18.65 14.71 20.78
CA ARG A 75 -17.38 14.15 21.28
C ARG A 75 -16.27 15.19 21.42
N ASP A 76 -16.42 16.37 20.81
CA ASP A 76 -15.39 17.41 20.83
C ASP A 76 -15.06 17.91 22.24
N PRO A 77 -16.03 18.17 23.14
CA PRO A 77 -15.70 18.59 24.50
C PRO A 77 -14.78 17.61 25.25
N VAL A 78 -14.97 16.30 25.05
CA VAL A 78 -14.14 15.24 25.63
C VAL A 78 -12.74 15.23 24.98
N ARG A 79 -12.69 15.31 23.65
CA ARG A 79 -11.43 15.40 22.88
C ARG A 79 -10.61 16.62 23.31
N GLU A 80 -11.24 17.77 23.43
CA GLU A 80 -10.60 19.04 23.79
C GLU A 80 -10.13 19.05 25.24
N ALA A 81 -10.87 18.44 26.17
CA ALA A 81 -10.42 18.22 27.53
C ALA A 81 -9.13 17.39 27.57
N TYR A 82 -9.06 16.32 26.78
CA TYR A 82 -7.83 15.54 26.64
C TYR A 82 -6.68 16.36 26.04
N MET A 83 -6.93 17.11 24.97
CA MET A 83 -5.93 17.98 24.33
C MET A 83 -5.37 19.03 25.31
N ARG A 84 -6.24 19.69 26.09
CA ARG A 84 -5.81 20.66 27.11
C ARG A 84 -4.98 20.00 28.22
N LEU A 85 -5.31 18.77 28.63
CA LEU A 85 -4.49 18.05 29.61
C LEU A 85 -3.10 17.71 29.03
N ARG A 86 -3.03 17.21 27.80
CA ARG A 86 -1.76 16.96 27.10
C ARG A 86 -0.93 18.22 26.93
N LEU A 87 -1.56 19.36 26.60
CA LEU A 87 -0.88 20.64 26.49
C LEU A 87 -0.29 21.10 27.82
N ARG A 88 -1.00 20.94 28.94
CA ARG A 88 -0.47 21.26 30.28
C ARG A 88 0.71 20.37 30.65
N GLU A 89 0.63 19.08 30.32
CA GLU A 89 1.74 18.13 30.51
C GLU A 89 2.97 18.53 29.69
N ALA A 90 2.78 18.82 28.39
CA ALA A 90 3.86 19.27 27.51
C ALA A 90 4.48 20.58 28.00
N ARG A 91 3.67 21.56 28.44
CA ARG A 91 4.19 22.82 28.99
C ARG A 91 4.98 22.62 30.28
N LYS A 92 4.58 21.67 31.11
CA LYS A 92 5.33 21.32 32.33
C LYS A 92 6.70 20.72 32.01
N GLU A 93 6.77 19.91 30.95
CA GLU A 93 8.00 19.22 30.54
C GLU A 93 8.94 20.10 29.72
N PHE A 94 8.40 20.87 28.78
CA PHE A 94 9.16 21.61 27.76
C PHE A 94 9.09 23.13 27.91
N GLY A 95 8.39 23.65 28.92
CA GLY A 95 8.17 25.09 29.12
C GLY A 95 7.14 25.68 28.16
N ASP A 96 7.22 26.98 27.92
CA ASP A 96 6.24 27.71 27.10
C ASP A 96 6.51 27.64 25.58
N SER A 97 7.66 27.09 25.18
CA SER A 97 8.06 26.92 23.77
C SER A 97 7.35 25.71 23.11
N VAL A 98 6.02 25.68 23.16
CA VAL A 98 5.20 24.58 22.62
C VAL A 98 4.39 25.09 21.42
N ALA A 99 4.62 24.49 20.26
CA ALA A 99 3.76 24.64 19.09
C ALA A 99 2.68 23.56 19.07
N VAL A 100 1.44 23.94 18.77
CA VAL A 100 0.28 23.03 18.71
C VAL A 100 -0.25 23.00 17.29
N VAL A 101 -0.29 21.81 16.69
CA VAL A 101 -0.91 21.57 15.38
C VAL A 101 -2.26 20.88 15.62
N CYS A 102 -3.35 21.57 15.29
CA CYS A 102 -4.70 21.07 15.46
C CYS A 102 -5.64 21.67 14.40
N GLY A 103 -6.83 21.08 14.23
CA GLY A 103 -7.87 21.69 13.40
C GLY A 103 -8.30 23.04 13.96
N ALA A 104 -8.52 24.02 13.08
CA ALA A 104 -8.84 25.40 13.44
C ALA A 104 -10.01 25.52 14.41
N TRP A 105 -11.03 24.66 14.26
CA TRP A 105 -12.20 24.57 15.14
C TRP A 105 -11.84 24.39 16.62
N HIS A 106 -10.73 23.71 16.93
CA HIS A 106 -10.32 23.43 18.30
C HIS A 106 -9.47 24.55 18.92
N VAL A 107 -8.95 25.49 18.12
CA VAL A 107 -8.04 26.54 18.62
C VAL A 107 -8.67 27.36 19.76
N PRO A 108 -9.91 27.88 19.64
CA PRO A 108 -10.56 28.59 20.75
C PRO A 108 -10.73 27.70 21.99
N ALA A 109 -11.03 26.42 21.79
CA ALA A 109 -11.26 25.48 22.87
C ALA A 109 -9.99 25.17 23.69
N LEU A 110 -8.82 25.25 23.07
CA LEU A 110 -7.53 25.09 23.75
C LEU A 110 -7.11 26.35 24.53
N ALA A 111 -7.63 27.52 24.16
CA ALA A 111 -7.39 28.78 24.85
C ALA A 111 -8.33 29.02 26.06
N LEU A 112 -9.42 28.24 26.17
CA LEU A 112 -10.37 28.33 27.29
C LEU A 112 -9.70 28.13 28.65
N ARG A 113 -10.02 29.01 29.60
CA ARG A 113 -9.61 28.87 31.00
C ARG A 113 -10.50 27.86 31.72
N THR A 114 -10.03 26.63 31.83
CA THR A 114 -10.70 25.56 32.60
C THR A 114 -9.75 24.90 33.60
N THR A 115 -10.34 24.29 34.62
CA THR A 115 -9.60 23.59 35.68
C THR A 115 -9.23 22.18 35.25
N VAL A 116 -8.12 21.65 35.80
CA VAL A 116 -7.70 20.26 35.58
C VAL A 116 -8.78 19.27 36.07
N ALA A 117 -9.49 19.61 37.15
CA ALA A 117 -10.56 18.78 37.70
C ALA A 117 -11.74 18.66 36.72
N ALA A 118 -12.15 19.78 36.10
CA ALA A 118 -13.22 19.79 35.10
C ALA A 118 -12.85 18.97 33.87
N ASP A 119 -11.64 19.14 33.32
CA ASP A 119 -11.18 18.36 32.17
C ASP A 119 -11.11 16.85 32.49
N ARG A 120 -10.66 16.47 33.69
CA ARG A 120 -10.62 15.06 34.12
C ARG A 120 -12.00 14.46 34.35
N ALA A 121 -12.99 15.26 34.75
CA ALA A 121 -14.36 14.80 34.93
C ALA A 121 -14.97 14.32 33.61
N LEU A 122 -14.69 15.02 32.49
CA LEU A 122 -15.17 14.66 31.15
C LEU A 122 -14.57 13.34 30.62
N LEU A 123 -13.39 12.96 31.09
CA LEU A 123 -12.70 11.72 30.68
C LEU A 123 -13.00 10.53 31.60
N LYS A 124 -13.74 10.75 32.69
CA LYS A 124 -14.01 9.72 33.69
C LYS A 124 -14.93 8.64 33.10
N GLY A 125 -14.55 7.39 33.29
CA GLY A 125 -15.34 6.23 32.85
C GLY A 125 -15.06 5.76 31.42
N LEU A 126 -14.19 6.44 30.67
CA LEU A 126 -13.80 6.00 29.33
C LEU A 126 -12.87 4.77 29.40
N PRO A 127 -13.06 3.77 28.52
CA PRO A 127 -12.17 2.61 28.46
C PRO A 127 -10.77 3.03 28.05
N LYS A 128 -9.76 2.47 28.71
CA LYS A 128 -8.35 2.72 28.37
C LYS A 128 -7.86 1.62 27.44
N VAL A 129 -7.33 2.04 26.30
CA VAL A 129 -6.70 1.16 25.32
C VAL A 129 -5.22 1.52 25.23
N ARG A 130 -4.33 0.52 25.22
CA ARG A 130 -2.92 0.77 24.93
C ARG A 130 -2.80 1.10 23.44
N THR A 131 -2.32 2.30 23.15
CA THR A 131 -2.16 2.80 21.77
C THR A 131 -0.68 3.01 21.47
N GLU A 132 -0.24 2.51 20.33
CA GLU A 132 1.03 2.90 19.71
C GLU A 132 0.72 3.69 18.44
N ALA A 133 1.54 4.69 18.14
CA ALA A 133 1.41 5.53 16.95
C ALA A 133 2.67 5.40 16.10
N THR A 134 2.50 5.36 14.79
CA THR A 134 3.59 5.35 13.81
C THR A 134 3.28 6.35 12.70
N TRP A 135 4.32 6.97 12.15
CA TRP A 135 4.17 7.82 10.98
C TRP A 135 4.18 6.97 9.72
N VAL A 136 3.22 7.22 8.83
CA VAL A 136 3.13 6.57 7.51
C VAL A 136 3.35 7.64 6.45
N PRO A 137 4.30 7.46 5.52
CA PRO A 137 4.41 8.37 4.39
C PRO A 137 3.26 8.13 3.41
N TRP A 138 2.59 9.21 3.02
CA TRP A 138 1.54 9.16 2.02
C TRP A 138 2.08 9.61 0.66
N THR A 139 1.51 9.07 -0.42
CA THR A 139 1.73 9.60 -1.75
C THR A 139 0.76 10.73 -2.02
N HIS A 140 1.12 11.65 -2.89
CA HIS A 140 0.21 12.68 -3.38
C HIS A 140 -1.12 12.10 -3.89
N ARG A 141 -1.10 11.01 -4.68
CA ARG A 141 -2.32 10.36 -5.17
C ARG A 141 -3.26 9.90 -4.04
N ARG A 142 -2.72 9.32 -2.96
CA ARG A 142 -3.52 8.90 -1.80
C ARG A 142 -3.97 10.09 -0.94
N LEU A 143 -3.22 11.19 -0.94
CA LEU A 143 -3.69 12.43 -0.32
C LEU A 143 -4.85 13.05 -1.10
N SER A 144 -5.08 12.66 -2.36
CA SER A 144 -6.17 13.26 -3.14
C SER A 144 -7.55 12.81 -2.68
N ARG A 145 -8.53 13.73 -2.66
CA ARG A 145 -9.95 13.40 -2.38
C ARG A 145 -10.47 12.28 -3.29
N ARG A 146 -9.99 12.25 -4.54
CA ARG A 146 -10.33 11.24 -5.55
C ARG A 146 -9.97 9.80 -5.15
N SER A 147 -9.05 9.62 -4.20
CA SER A 147 -8.69 8.31 -3.68
C SER A 147 -9.66 7.76 -2.62
N GLY A 148 -10.71 8.53 -2.27
CA GLY A 148 -11.67 8.18 -1.22
C GLY A 148 -11.20 8.58 0.19
N TYR A 149 -10.07 9.30 0.31
CA TYR A 149 -9.64 9.87 1.58
C TYR A 149 -10.51 11.09 1.91
N GLY A 150 -11.37 10.96 2.92
CA GLY A 150 -12.37 11.98 3.28
C GLY A 150 -11.80 13.33 3.70
N ALA A 151 -10.52 13.39 4.10
CA ALA A 151 -9.79 14.63 4.37
C ALA A 151 -8.77 14.97 3.26
N GLY A 152 -8.99 14.46 2.05
CA GLY A 152 -8.06 14.62 0.94
C GLY A 152 -7.94 16.07 0.47
N ILE A 153 -6.85 16.34 -0.23
CA ILE A 153 -6.51 17.62 -0.85
C ILE A 153 -6.67 17.45 -2.36
N ASP A 154 -7.36 18.35 -3.07
CA ASP A 154 -7.63 18.14 -4.49
C ASP A 154 -6.36 18.20 -5.37
N ALA A 155 -5.40 19.04 -4.98
CA ALA A 155 -4.20 19.32 -5.77
C ALA A 155 -2.90 19.28 -4.93
N PRO A 156 -2.52 18.13 -4.37
CA PRO A 156 -1.37 18.03 -3.47
C PRO A 156 -0.05 18.46 -4.12
N GLY A 157 0.12 18.24 -5.43
CA GLY A 157 1.30 18.68 -6.16
C GLY A 157 1.37 20.19 -6.34
N TRP A 158 0.23 20.85 -6.57
CA TRP A 158 0.14 22.31 -6.59
C TRP A 158 0.53 22.94 -5.26
N TYR A 159 -0.02 22.48 -4.13
CA TYR A 159 0.32 23.06 -2.82
C TYR A 159 1.76 22.78 -2.41
N ARG A 160 2.32 21.63 -2.78
CA ARG A 160 3.76 21.39 -2.63
C ARG A 160 4.57 22.40 -3.43
N HIS A 161 4.18 22.68 -4.67
CA HIS A 161 4.85 23.67 -5.50
C HIS A 161 4.83 25.05 -4.81
N LEU A 162 3.66 25.51 -4.35
CA LEU A 162 3.54 26.77 -3.60
C LEU A 162 4.47 26.80 -2.36
N PHE A 163 4.53 25.71 -1.61
CA PHE A 163 5.39 25.60 -0.43
C PHE A 163 6.89 25.66 -0.76
N THR A 164 7.30 25.04 -1.87
CA THR A 164 8.73 24.92 -2.25
C THR A 164 9.23 26.07 -3.13
N ALA A 165 8.32 26.84 -3.73
CA ALA A 165 8.65 27.93 -4.67
C ALA A 165 7.96 29.27 -4.31
N PRO A 166 8.25 29.87 -3.14
CA PRO A 166 7.48 31.01 -2.62
C PRO A 166 7.72 32.35 -3.34
N ASP A 167 8.84 32.57 -4.05
CA ASP A 167 9.16 33.87 -4.66
C ASP A 167 8.47 34.13 -6.00
N ARG A 168 8.26 33.09 -6.81
CA ARG A 168 7.69 33.17 -8.17
C ARG A 168 6.84 31.93 -8.48
N PRO A 169 5.74 31.73 -7.74
CA PRO A 169 4.97 30.50 -7.82
C PRO A 169 4.37 30.30 -9.21
N VAL A 170 3.83 31.34 -9.85
CA VAL A 170 3.16 31.19 -11.15
C VAL A 170 4.18 30.91 -12.26
N GLU A 171 5.27 31.66 -12.33
CA GLU A 171 6.26 31.53 -13.39
C GLU A 171 7.01 30.20 -13.33
N ARG A 172 7.36 29.75 -12.12
CA ARG A 172 7.99 28.44 -11.93
C ARG A 172 7.04 27.30 -12.22
N TRP A 173 5.76 27.44 -11.87
CA TRP A 173 4.74 26.45 -12.23
C TRP A 173 4.62 26.31 -13.75
N MET A 174 4.46 27.42 -14.47
CA MET A 174 4.36 27.40 -15.93
C MET A 174 5.62 26.83 -16.60
N THR A 175 6.79 27.08 -16.00
CA THR A 175 8.06 26.52 -16.46
C THR A 175 8.13 25.01 -16.23
N GLU A 176 7.67 24.52 -15.08
CA GLU A 176 7.60 23.09 -14.76
C GLU A 176 6.62 22.36 -15.68
N VAL A 177 5.44 22.92 -15.92
CA VAL A 177 4.45 22.40 -16.88
C VAL A 177 5.02 22.34 -18.29
N ALA A 178 5.68 23.40 -18.76
CA ALA A 178 6.34 23.39 -20.06
C ALA A 178 7.47 22.34 -20.14
N GLY A 179 8.19 22.11 -19.04
CA GLY A 179 9.20 21.07 -18.94
C GLY A 179 8.62 19.67 -19.10
N LEU A 180 7.51 19.37 -18.41
CA LEU A 180 6.78 18.11 -18.55
C LEU A 180 6.28 17.90 -19.98
N LEU A 181 5.62 18.92 -20.56
CA LEU A 181 5.09 18.82 -21.91
C LEU A 181 6.19 18.55 -22.95
N ARG A 182 7.33 19.23 -22.85
CA ARG A 182 8.48 18.97 -23.73
C ARG A 182 9.06 17.56 -23.57
N ALA A 183 9.08 17.02 -22.35
CA ALA A 183 9.56 15.67 -22.09
C ALA A 183 8.68 14.58 -22.74
N GLU A 184 7.43 14.94 -23.05
CA GLU A 184 6.42 14.10 -23.70
C GLU A 184 6.21 14.52 -25.16
N ASP A 185 7.25 15.08 -25.78
CA ASP A 185 7.31 15.53 -27.18
C ASP A 185 6.27 16.59 -27.60
N HIS A 186 5.71 17.33 -26.64
CA HIS A 186 4.82 18.47 -26.91
C HIS A 186 5.60 19.80 -26.96
N PRO A 187 5.69 20.47 -28.13
CA PRO A 187 6.62 21.59 -28.33
C PRO A 187 6.11 22.88 -27.69
N VAL A 188 6.68 23.25 -26.54
CA VAL A 188 6.36 24.51 -25.84
C VAL A 188 7.54 25.48 -25.87
N SER A 189 7.44 26.62 -26.56
CA SER A 189 8.45 27.70 -26.52
C SER A 189 8.39 28.53 -25.22
N SER A 190 9.44 29.32 -24.95
CA SER A 190 9.43 30.29 -23.84
C SER A 190 8.37 31.40 -24.03
N ALA A 191 7.99 31.71 -25.27
CA ALA A 191 6.93 32.68 -25.54
C ALA A 191 5.57 32.20 -25.02
N HIS A 192 5.28 30.88 -25.15
CA HIS A 192 4.07 30.29 -24.57
C HIS A 192 4.07 30.39 -23.04
N VAL A 193 5.22 30.18 -22.38
CA VAL A 193 5.32 30.32 -20.91
C VAL A 193 5.02 31.75 -20.47
N ILE A 194 5.59 32.75 -21.15
CA ILE A 194 5.35 34.18 -20.85
C ILE A 194 3.86 34.51 -21.03
N GLU A 195 3.26 34.08 -22.13
CA GLU A 195 1.83 34.34 -22.39
C GLU A 195 0.92 33.58 -21.41
N ALA A 196 1.27 32.35 -21.01
CA ALA A 196 0.51 31.60 -20.01
C ALA A 196 0.52 32.29 -18.64
N VAL A 197 1.66 32.84 -18.21
CA VAL A 197 1.75 33.64 -16.97
C VAL A 197 0.85 34.86 -17.07
N ARG A 198 0.98 35.65 -18.15
CA ARG A 198 0.17 36.85 -18.38
C ARG A 198 -1.33 36.55 -18.43
N LEU A 199 -1.72 35.44 -19.06
CA LEU A 199 -3.11 35.01 -19.13
C LEU A 199 -3.64 34.62 -17.75
N ALA A 200 -2.86 33.87 -16.95
CA ALA A 200 -3.25 33.50 -15.59
C ALA A 200 -3.45 34.75 -14.69
N GLU A 201 -2.59 35.76 -14.80
CA GLU A 201 -2.75 37.06 -14.13
C GLU A 201 -4.01 37.80 -14.58
N SER A 202 -4.27 37.82 -15.88
CA SER A 202 -5.46 38.46 -16.45
C SER A 202 -6.76 37.76 -15.99
N LEU A 203 -6.75 36.43 -15.92
CA LEU A 203 -7.87 35.63 -15.41
C LEU A 203 -8.11 35.88 -13.92
N ALA A 204 -7.04 35.97 -13.12
CA ALA A 204 -7.15 36.28 -11.70
C ALA A 204 -7.81 37.65 -11.48
N ALA A 205 -7.37 38.67 -12.23
CA ALA A 205 -7.94 40.01 -12.19
C ALA A 205 -9.43 40.01 -12.60
N LEU A 206 -9.79 39.33 -13.69
CA LEU A 206 -11.18 39.19 -14.14
C LEU A 206 -12.08 38.51 -13.10
N ARG A 207 -11.52 37.56 -12.36
CA ARG A 207 -12.24 36.80 -11.31
C ARG A 207 -12.20 37.48 -9.94
N GLY A 208 -11.59 38.66 -9.83
CA GLY A 208 -11.45 39.38 -8.56
C GLY A 208 -10.56 38.68 -7.53
N ARG A 209 -9.65 37.80 -7.98
CA ARG A 209 -8.77 37.03 -7.10
C ARG A 209 -7.51 37.82 -6.74
N PRO A 210 -6.94 37.62 -5.53
CA PRO A 210 -5.74 38.33 -5.11
C PRO A 210 -4.50 37.96 -5.95
N ARG A 211 -4.40 36.70 -6.40
CA ARG A 211 -3.32 36.15 -7.23
C ARG A 211 -3.84 34.98 -8.07
N PRO A 212 -3.13 34.56 -9.13
CA PRO A 212 -3.50 33.35 -9.87
C PRO A 212 -3.41 32.11 -8.96
N GLY A 213 -4.53 31.38 -8.86
CA GLY A 213 -4.60 30.08 -8.21
C GLY A 213 -4.51 28.93 -9.22
N LEU A 214 -4.85 27.73 -8.77
CA LEU A 214 -4.82 26.54 -9.62
C LEU A 214 -5.75 26.65 -10.83
N ASP A 215 -6.94 27.23 -10.67
CA ASP A 215 -7.92 27.33 -11.76
C ASP A 215 -7.41 28.28 -12.86
N GLU A 216 -6.91 29.46 -12.49
CA GLU A 216 -6.38 30.42 -13.48
C GLU A 216 -5.16 29.85 -14.19
N THR A 217 -4.28 29.17 -13.46
CA THR A 217 -3.10 28.56 -14.07
C THR A 217 -3.48 27.38 -14.95
N THR A 218 -4.44 26.55 -14.56
CA THR A 218 -4.94 25.41 -15.36
C THR A 218 -5.60 25.89 -16.65
N ASP A 219 -6.42 26.95 -16.59
CA ASP A 219 -7.06 27.53 -17.77
C ASP A 219 -6.03 28.17 -18.72
N ALA A 220 -5.02 28.85 -18.17
CA ALA A 220 -3.95 29.41 -18.97
C ALA A 220 -3.08 28.32 -19.63
N VAL A 221 -2.77 27.24 -18.91
CA VAL A 221 -2.09 26.06 -19.47
C VAL A 221 -2.91 25.46 -20.59
N ARG A 222 -4.23 25.26 -20.38
CA ARG A 222 -5.14 24.74 -21.39
C ARG A 222 -5.11 25.58 -22.66
N ALA A 223 -5.25 26.89 -22.52
CA ALA A 223 -5.38 27.81 -23.66
C ALA A 223 -4.06 28.00 -24.41
N VAL A 224 -2.92 28.11 -23.70
CA VAL A 224 -1.64 28.55 -24.29
C VAL A 224 -0.65 27.42 -24.47
N LEU A 225 -0.56 26.47 -23.54
CA LEU A 225 0.44 25.40 -23.59
C LEU A 225 -0.11 24.12 -24.24
N CYS A 226 -1.43 23.95 -24.23
CA CYS A 226 -2.12 22.74 -24.69
C CYS A 226 -3.02 22.97 -25.92
N ASP A 227 -2.99 24.16 -26.53
CA ASP A 227 -3.79 24.51 -27.71
C ASP A 227 -5.31 24.22 -27.55
N GLY A 228 -5.83 24.41 -26.32
CA GLY A 228 -7.23 24.15 -25.96
C GLY A 228 -7.57 22.69 -25.65
N SER A 229 -6.63 21.75 -25.85
CA SER A 229 -6.85 20.31 -25.72
C SER A 229 -6.81 19.82 -24.27
N ASP A 230 -7.80 19.01 -23.90
CA ASP A 230 -7.87 18.38 -22.57
C ASP A 230 -6.93 17.17 -22.43
N VAL A 231 -6.39 16.63 -23.54
CA VAL A 231 -5.52 15.44 -23.53
C VAL A 231 -4.15 15.74 -22.89
N PRO A 232 -3.34 16.69 -23.38
CA PRO A 232 -2.09 17.07 -22.70
C PRO A 232 -2.36 17.72 -21.33
N LEU A 233 -3.50 18.38 -21.15
CA LEU A 233 -3.90 18.92 -19.85
C LEU A 233 -4.14 17.81 -18.81
N ALA A 234 -4.71 16.67 -19.21
CA ALA A 234 -4.90 15.53 -18.33
C ALA A 234 -3.57 14.96 -17.81
N LEU A 235 -2.51 14.97 -18.63
CA LEU A 235 -1.16 14.59 -18.22
C LEU A 235 -0.61 15.55 -17.16
N VAL A 236 -0.75 16.86 -17.35
CA VAL A 236 -0.36 17.88 -16.36
C VAL A 236 -1.13 17.70 -15.05
N ARG A 237 -2.44 17.43 -15.15
CA ARG A 237 -3.29 17.16 -13.97
C ARG A 237 -2.81 15.94 -13.19
N ASP A 238 -2.51 14.83 -13.87
CA ASP A 238 -2.05 13.61 -13.22
C ASP A 238 -0.63 13.74 -12.63
N ARG A 239 0.31 14.27 -13.41
CA ARG A 239 1.75 14.27 -13.06
C ARG A 239 2.20 15.44 -12.19
N LEU A 240 1.55 16.61 -12.29
CA LEU A 240 1.94 17.81 -11.55
C LEU A 240 0.88 18.27 -10.56
N VAL A 241 -0.38 18.44 -10.97
CA VAL A 241 -1.44 18.95 -10.07
C VAL A 241 -1.70 17.99 -8.91
N VAL A 242 -1.89 16.71 -9.22
CA VAL A 242 -1.91 15.64 -8.21
C VAL A 242 -0.47 15.25 -7.91
N GLY A 243 0.23 14.70 -8.89
CA GLY A 243 1.58 14.17 -8.72
C GLY A 243 1.61 12.83 -8.00
N ASN A 244 2.78 12.20 -8.00
CA ASN A 244 2.97 10.83 -7.52
C ASN A 244 4.04 10.73 -6.43
N ILE A 245 4.45 11.85 -5.84
CA ILE A 245 5.58 11.86 -4.91
C ILE A 245 5.17 11.18 -3.61
N LEU A 246 6.01 10.25 -3.16
CA LEU A 246 5.91 9.60 -1.85
C LEU A 246 6.56 10.49 -0.79
N GLY A 247 5.83 10.73 0.31
CA GLY A 247 6.36 11.41 1.49
C GLY A 247 7.54 10.68 2.12
N GLN A 248 8.20 11.34 3.07
CA GLN A 248 9.32 10.75 3.80
C GLN A 248 9.09 10.92 5.29
N VAL A 249 9.53 9.92 6.06
CA VAL A 249 9.51 9.92 7.51
C VAL A 249 10.95 9.91 8.01
N PRO A 250 11.33 10.76 8.98
CA PRO A 250 12.68 10.77 9.54
C PRO A 250 13.06 9.43 10.20
N ASP A 251 14.36 9.10 10.21
CA ASP A 251 14.86 7.85 10.79
C ASP A 251 14.58 7.69 12.30
N GLY A 252 14.43 8.81 13.03
CA GLY A 252 14.11 8.83 14.45
C GLY A 252 12.61 8.76 14.77
N ALA A 253 11.74 8.73 13.77
CA ALA A 253 10.30 8.65 13.99
C ALA A 253 9.91 7.30 14.62
N PRO A 254 8.93 7.28 15.55
CA PRO A 254 8.36 6.04 16.04
C PRO A 254 7.89 5.17 14.87
N ALA A 255 8.45 3.96 14.79
CA ALA A 255 8.11 2.98 13.78
C ALA A 255 8.06 1.59 14.42
N VAL A 256 7.08 0.79 13.99
CA VAL A 256 6.96 -0.60 14.42
C VAL A 256 8.26 -1.37 14.10
N PRO A 257 8.70 -2.32 14.95
CA PRO A 257 9.97 -3.03 14.76
C PRO A 257 10.14 -3.66 13.37
N LEU A 258 9.06 -4.23 12.82
CA LEU A 258 9.06 -4.85 11.49
C LEU A 258 9.32 -3.84 10.37
N GLN A 259 8.76 -2.63 10.47
CA GLN A 259 9.01 -1.54 9.52
C GLN A 259 10.48 -1.10 9.57
N ARG A 260 11.10 -1.05 10.75
CA ARG A 260 12.52 -0.73 10.90
C ARG A 260 13.41 -1.81 10.27
N ASP A 261 13.08 -3.09 10.43
CA ASP A 261 13.79 -4.18 9.76
C ASP A 261 13.67 -4.10 8.24
N LEU A 262 12.46 -3.83 7.73
CA LEU A 262 12.23 -3.66 6.30
C LEU A 262 13.03 -2.49 5.73
N SER A 263 13.00 -1.32 6.37
CA SER A 263 13.76 -0.15 5.92
C SER A 263 15.27 -0.40 5.91
N ARG A 264 15.80 -1.15 6.89
CA ARG A 264 17.21 -1.59 6.88
C ARG A 264 17.52 -2.50 5.70
N ARG A 265 16.67 -3.49 5.41
CA ARG A 265 16.83 -4.41 4.26
C ARG A 265 16.71 -3.69 2.91
N GLN A 266 15.80 -2.72 2.79
CA GLN A 266 15.65 -1.87 1.61
C GLN A 266 16.95 -1.10 1.31
N ARG A 267 17.58 -0.51 2.34
CA ARG A 267 18.86 0.20 2.19
C ARG A 267 20.00 -0.74 1.80
N SER A 268 20.15 -1.88 2.49
CA SER A 268 21.23 -2.82 2.21
C SER A 268 21.13 -3.42 0.80
N LEU A 269 19.91 -3.71 0.33
CA LEU A 269 19.66 -4.26 -1.00
C LEU A 269 19.53 -3.19 -2.10
N ARG A 270 19.66 -1.90 -1.74
CA ARG A 270 19.47 -0.75 -2.63
C ARG A 270 18.12 -0.81 -3.38
N LEU A 271 17.08 -1.25 -2.68
CA LEU A 271 15.74 -1.41 -3.21
C LEU A 271 14.87 -0.28 -2.65
N LYS A 272 14.78 0.82 -3.41
CA LYS A 272 14.03 2.01 -2.98
C LYS A 272 12.52 1.82 -3.22
N PRO A 273 11.65 2.13 -2.25
CA PRO A 273 10.22 2.21 -2.48
C PRO A 273 9.90 3.43 -3.35
N GLU A 274 9.24 3.19 -4.46
CA GLU A 274 8.87 4.20 -5.45
C GLU A 274 7.38 4.04 -5.77
N ALA A 275 6.66 5.16 -5.86
CA ALA A 275 5.23 5.16 -6.21
C ALA A 275 5.00 4.86 -7.69
N GLU A 276 6.00 5.12 -8.54
CA GLU A 276 5.97 4.74 -9.94
C GLU A 276 6.21 3.25 -10.12
N GLU A 277 5.57 2.69 -11.14
CA GLU A 277 5.78 1.31 -11.52
C GLU A 277 7.15 1.14 -12.17
N ARG A 278 7.93 0.17 -11.67
CA ARG A 278 9.24 -0.17 -12.22
C ARG A 278 9.38 -1.68 -12.42
N GLU A 279 9.84 -2.07 -13.60
CA GLU A 279 10.28 -3.45 -13.84
C GLU A 279 11.70 -3.67 -13.29
N LEU A 280 11.87 -4.77 -12.55
CA LEU A 280 13.14 -5.20 -11.97
C LEU A 280 13.46 -6.63 -12.44
N ALA A 281 14.50 -6.78 -13.25
CA ALA A 281 15.04 -8.08 -13.64
C ALA A 281 16.15 -8.51 -12.68
N LEU A 282 16.03 -9.70 -12.10
CA LEU A 282 16.94 -10.29 -11.12
C LEU A 282 17.66 -11.51 -11.71
N ASP A 283 18.97 -11.61 -11.51
CA ASP A 283 19.75 -12.82 -11.79
C ASP A 283 20.07 -13.55 -10.48
N LEU A 284 19.39 -14.67 -10.22
CA LEU A 284 19.45 -15.41 -8.96
C LEU A 284 20.82 -16.00 -8.63
N ARG A 285 21.77 -16.00 -9.59
CA ARG A 285 23.16 -16.42 -9.34
C ARG A 285 23.96 -15.34 -8.59
N LYS A 286 23.49 -14.10 -8.61
CA LYS A 286 24.07 -13.00 -7.85
C LYS A 286 23.42 -12.97 -6.47
N GLU A 287 24.23 -13.01 -5.43
CA GLU A 287 23.77 -13.03 -4.04
C GLU A 287 22.79 -11.88 -3.72
N THR A 288 23.10 -10.65 -4.15
CA THR A 288 22.25 -9.48 -3.95
C THR A 288 20.89 -9.60 -4.63
N ASP A 289 20.82 -10.13 -5.85
CA ASP A 289 19.57 -10.32 -6.57
C ASP A 289 18.76 -11.49 -5.99
N GLY A 290 19.44 -12.53 -5.51
CA GLY A 290 18.84 -13.61 -4.72
C GLY A 290 18.19 -13.08 -3.44
N ASP A 291 18.86 -12.18 -2.72
CA ASP A 291 18.30 -11.57 -1.51
C ASP A 291 17.15 -10.60 -1.79
N ARG A 292 17.19 -9.87 -2.93
CA ARG A 292 16.04 -9.07 -3.41
C ARG A 292 14.82 -9.95 -3.69
N SER A 293 15.02 -11.07 -4.41
CA SER A 293 13.97 -12.06 -4.68
C SER A 293 13.36 -12.60 -3.38
N ARG A 294 14.21 -13.06 -2.44
CA ARG A 294 13.77 -13.55 -1.13
C ARG A 294 12.97 -12.51 -0.36
N LEU A 295 13.42 -11.25 -0.33
CA LEU A 295 12.70 -10.17 0.34
C LEU A 295 11.28 -9.99 -0.24
N LEU A 296 11.16 -9.94 -1.56
CA LEU A 296 9.86 -9.76 -2.24
C LEU A 296 8.92 -10.93 -1.96
N HIS A 297 9.41 -12.17 -2.01
CA HIS A 297 8.61 -13.36 -1.66
C HIS A 297 8.18 -13.36 -0.18
N ARG A 298 9.07 -12.98 0.75
CA ARG A 298 8.73 -12.86 2.18
C ARG A 298 7.63 -11.83 2.41
N LEU A 299 7.71 -10.68 1.75
CA LEU A 299 6.69 -9.63 1.86
C LEU A 299 5.34 -10.09 1.29
N ARG A 300 5.33 -10.81 0.16
CA ARG A 300 4.10 -11.40 -0.39
C ARG A 300 3.47 -12.42 0.56
N LEU A 301 4.28 -13.27 1.19
CA LEU A 301 3.81 -14.18 2.24
C LEU A 301 3.17 -13.43 3.40
N LEU A 302 3.72 -12.27 3.77
CA LEU A 302 3.15 -11.34 4.76
C LEU A 302 1.95 -10.52 4.25
N GLY A 303 1.48 -10.74 3.03
CA GLY A 303 0.36 -9.99 2.46
C GLY A 303 0.71 -8.55 2.10
N VAL A 304 2.01 -8.23 1.97
CA VAL A 304 2.54 -6.94 1.53
C VAL A 304 3.00 -7.07 0.07
N PRO A 305 2.12 -6.87 -0.92
CA PRO A 305 2.43 -7.08 -2.34
C PRO A 305 3.22 -5.89 -2.92
N TRP A 306 4.44 -5.67 -2.44
CA TRP A 306 5.30 -4.63 -3.03
C TRP A 306 5.73 -4.97 -4.47
N GLY A 307 5.89 -6.26 -4.76
CA GLY A 307 6.25 -6.73 -6.10
C GLY A 307 5.33 -7.83 -6.56
N GLU A 308 5.00 -7.81 -7.85
CA GLU A 308 4.31 -8.89 -8.55
C GLU A 308 5.26 -9.53 -9.58
N PRO A 309 5.36 -10.87 -9.61
CA PRO A 309 6.18 -11.55 -10.61
C PRO A 309 5.51 -11.44 -11.97
N VAL A 310 6.26 -11.03 -12.98
CA VAL A 310 5.77 -10.93 -14.36
C VAL A 310 5.96 -12.29 -15.03
N ALA A 311 4.86 -13.01 -15.26
CA ALA A 311 4.87 -14.21 -16.08
C ALA A 311 5.06 -13.81 -17.56
N GLY A 312 6.10 -14.33 -18.24
CA GLY A 312 6.18 -14.21 -19.71
C GLY A 312 7.50 -13.74 -20.35
N ARG A 313 8.59 -13.55 -19.59
CA ARG A 313 9.95 -13.48 -20.18
C ARG A 313 10.81 -14.65 -19.72
N THR A 314 10.28 -15.86 -19.86
CA THR A 314 11.03 -17.11 -19.67
C THR A 314 11.99 -17.32 -20.83
N GLY A 315 13.08 -16.55 -20.88
CA GLY A 315 14.27 -16.96 -21.59
C GLY A 315 14.87 -18.16 -20.87
N THR A 316 14.41 -19.37 -21.20
CA THR A 316 15.03 -20.71 -21.01
C THR A 316 15.78 -21.05 -19.70
N GLY A 317 15.73 -20.22 -18.67
CA GLY A 317 16.57 -20.35 -17.47
C GLY A 317 15.80 -20.09 -16.19
N THR A 318 15.87 -21.05 -15.26
CA THR A 318 15.35 -20.95 -13.87
C THR A 318 16.07 -19.91 -13.01
N PHE A 319 17.04 -19.18 -13.57
CA PHE A 319 17.90 -18.23 -12.87
C PHE A 319 17.48 -16.76 -13.04
N ARG A 320 16.49 -16.44 -13.89
CA ARG A 320 15.98 -15.08 -14.05
C ARG A 320 14.57 -14.94 -13.51
N GLU A 321 14.36 -13.88 -12.74
CA GLU A 321 13.03 -13.45 -12.30
C GLU A 321 12.81 -12.00 -12.73
N THR A 322 11.60 -11.69 -13.21
CA THR A 322 11.19 -10.32 -13.52
C THR A 322 10.05 -9.94 -12.59
N TRP A 323 10.19 -8.79 -11.95
CA TRP A 323 9.24 -8.25 -10.99
C TRP A 323 8.74 -6.89 -11.42
N ARG A 324 7.46 -6.63 -11.22
CA ARG A 324 6.86 -5.32 -11.33
C ARG A 324 6.70 -4.77 -9.92
N LEU A 325 7.41 -3.69 -9.62
CA LEU A 325 7.43 -3.08 -8.30
C LEU A 325 6.64 -1.78 -8.31
N ARG A 326 5.80 -1.60 -7.30
CA ARG A 326 5.08 -0.36 -7.02
C ARG A 326 4.83 -0.26 -5.53
N TRP A 327 5.23 0.85 -4.91
CA TRP A 327 5.00 1.07 -3.49
C TRP A 327 3.80 1.99 -3.26
N GLU A 328 2.79 1.47 -2.55
CA GLU A 328 1.63 2.26 -2.14
C GLU A 328 1.63 2.48 -0.62
N PRO A 329 1.09 3.61 -0.12
CA PRO A 329 1.01 3.91 1.31
C PRO A 329 0.37 2.79 2.16
N GLU A 330 -0.59 2.05 1.59
CA GLU A 330 -1.26 0.92 2.23
C GLU A 330 -0.26 -0.18 2.62
N LEU A 331 0.84 -0.31 1.89
CA LEU A 331 1.88 -1.28 2.23
C LEU A 331 2.53 -0.96 3.57
N HIS A 332 2.59 0.30 4.02
CA HIS A 332 3.04 0.62 5.38
C HIS A 332 2.07 0.11 6.44
N VAL A 333 0.76 0.24 6.20
CA VAL A 333 -0.27 -0.29 7.11
C VAL A 333 -0.18 -1.81 7.17
N ARG A 334 -0.08 -2.47 6.01
CA ARG A 334 0.08 -3.93 5.95
C ARG A 334 1.38 -4.42 6.60
N VAL A 335 2.47 -3.65 6.53
CA VAL A 335 3.70 -3.95 7.27
C VAL A 335 3.47 -3.81 8.78
N ALA A 336 2.72 -2.81 9.23
CA ALA A 336 2.38 -2.67 10.65
C ALA A 336 1.49 -3.83 11.15
N GLU A 337 0.47 -4.19 10.40
CA GLU A 337 -0.39 -5.35 10.67
C GLU A 337 0.39 -6.67 10.66
N ALA A 338 1.36 -6.82 9.76
CA ALA A 338 2.24 -7.97 9.72
C ALA A 338 3.16 -8.08 10.95
N GLY A 339 3.30 -7.01 11.73
CA GLY A 339 4.09 -6.97 12.96
C GLY A 339 3.62 -7.97 14.03
N VAL A 340 2.37 -8.42 13.97
CA VAL A 340 1.84 -9.47 14.87
C VAL A 340 2.61 -10.79 14.74
N TRP A 341 3.23 -11.05 13.59
CA TRP A 341 3.95 -12.29 13.30
C TRP A 341 5.42 -12.24 13.73
N GLY A 342 5.99 -11.06 13.97
CA GLY A 342 7.38 -10.92 14.38
C GLY A 342 7.98 -9.54 14.14
N THR A 343 9.18 -9.34 14.67
CA THR A 343 9.92 -8.05 14.62
C THR A 343 10.84 -7.91 13.42
N THR A 344 11.10 -8.99 12.66
CA THR A 344 11.88 -8.99 11.41
C THR A 344 11.09 -9.62 10.29
N VAL A 345 11.37 -9.23 9.04
CA VAL A 345 10.64 -9.73 7.85
C VAL A 345 10.76 -11.24 7.72
N GLU A 346 11.93 -11.78 8.04
CA GLU A 346 12.18 -13.22 8.01
C GLU A 346 11.43 -13.97 9.11
N ALA A 347 11.54 -13.54 10.36
CA ALA A 347 10.86 -14.19 11.48
C ALA A 347 9.33 -14.13 11.32
N ALA A 348 8.81 -12.97 10.90
CA ALA A 348 7.39 -12.77 10.63
C ALA A 348 6.90 -13.69 9.51
N ALA A 349 7.63 -13.77 8.39
CA ALA A 349 7.26 -14.64 7.28
C ALA A 349 7.34 -16.12 7.67
N THR A 350 8.34 -16.54 8.45
CA THR A 350 8.44 -17.91 9.00
C THR A 350 7.27 -18.26 9.91
N ALA A 351 6.90 -17.37 10.84
CA ALA A 351 5.78 -17.58 11.74
C ALA A 351 4.45 -17.69 10.99
N ARG A 352 4.23 -16.80 10.01
CA ARG A 352 3.03 -16.82 9.17
C ARG A 352 2.95 -18.06 8.28
N ALA A 353 4.05 -18.48 7.68
CA ALA A 353 4.11 -19.73 6.91
C ALA A 353 3.81 -20.94 7.80
N THR A 354 4.37 -20.98 9.01
CA THR A 354 4.12 -22.05 9.99
C THR A 354 2.65 -22.11 10.41
N ALA A 355 2.01 -20.96 10.64
CA ALA A 355 0.58 -20.90 10.93
C ALA A 355 -0.27 -21.40 9.75
N ARG A 356 0.00 -20.90 8.53
CA ARG A 356 -0.67 -21.36 7.31
C ARG A 356 -0.54 -22.87 7.08
N ALA A 357 0.61 -23.46 7.39
CA ALA A 357 0.81 -24.90 7.26
C ALA A 357 -0.09 -25.72 8.20
N ARG A 358 -0.37 -25.20 9.40
CA ARG A 358 -1.28 -25.84 10.36
C ARG A 358 -2.73 -25.72 9.94
N ASP A 359 -3.10 -24.57 9.37
CA ASP A 359 -4.48 -24.26 8.95
C ASP A 359 -4.83 -24.82 7.56
N ALA A 360 -3.84 -25.18 6.74
CA ALA A 360 -4.05 -25.66 5.38
C ALA A 360 -4.82 -26.99 5.36
N THR A 361 -6.01 -26.99 4.77
CA THR A 361 -6.88 -28.18 4.74
C THR A 361 -6.64 -29.08 3.53
N THR A 362 -6.02 -28.56 2.46
CA THR A 362 -5.82 -29.31 1.21
C THR A 362 -4.33 -29.56 0.92
N LEU A 363 -4.04 -30.64 0.18
CA LEU A 363 -2.69 -30.93 -0.29
C LEU A 363 -2.15 -29.84 -1.24
N ALA A 364 -3.03 -29.24 -2.04
CA ALA A 364 -2.70 -28.17 -2.95
C ALA A 364 -2.19 -26.93 -2.21
N ASP A 365 -2.88 -26.51 -1.14
CA ASP A 365 -2.49 -25.34 -0.34
C ASP A 365 -1.11 -25.52 0.30
N VAL A 366 -0.83 -26.71 0.83
CA VAL A 366 0.48 -27.00 1.43
C VAL A 366 1.57 -27.06 0.37
N THR A 367 1.28 -27.59 -0.83
CA THR A 367 2.23 -27.64 -1.94
C THR A 367 2.63 -26.24 -2.40
N VAL A 368 1.66 -25.32 -2.55
CA VAL A 368 1.92 -23.91 -2.85
C VAL A 368 2.75 -23.26 -1.74
N LEU A 369 2.45 -23.56 -0.47
CA LEU A 369 3.19 -23.02 0.66
C LEU A 369 4.64 -23.51 0.73
N VAL A 370 4.92 -24.75 0.31
CA VAL A 370 6.31 -25.26 0.16
C VAL A 370 7.06 -24.43 -0.87
N GLU A 371 6.46 -24.22 -2.05
CA GLU A 371 7.05 -23.41 -3.12
C GLU A 371 7.32 -21.98 -2.62
N ASP A 372 6.34 -21.35 -1.96
CA ASP A 372 6.51 -20.02 -1.36
C ASP A 372 7.65 -19.98 -0.32
N CYS A 373 7.77 -21.00 0.54
CA CYS A 373 8.84 -21.07 1.54
C CYS A 373 10.23 -21.22 0.92
N LEU A 374 10.36 -21.99 -0.16
CA LEU A 374 11.63 -22.15 -0.89
C LEU A 374 12.00 -20.86 -1.64
N LEU A 375 11.02 -20.22 -2.27
CA LEU A 375 11.18 -18.94 -2.96
C LEU A 375 11.50 -17.79 -1.97
N ALA A 376 10.95 -17.84 -0.75
CA ALA A 376 11.26 -16.91 0.32
C ALA A 376 12.53 -17.27 1.13
N GLY A 377 13.12 -18.44 0.91
CA GLY A 377 14.28 -18.93 1.68
C GLY A 377 13.98 -19.04 3.18
N LEU A 378 12.82 -19.60 3.55
CA LEU A 378 12.34 -19.73 4.93
C LEU A 378 12.66 -21.11 5.51
N THR A 379 13.96 -21.37 5.71
CA THR A 379 14.46 -22.68 6.17
C THR A 379 13.85 -23.12 7.51
N GLY A 380 13.59 -22.17 8.42
CA GLY A 380 12.95 -22.45 9.70
C GLY A 380 11.49 -22.89 9.61
N ALA A 381 10.77 -22.57 8.52
CA ALA A 381 9.39 -22.99 8.31
C ALA A 381 9.29 -24.37 7.65
N LEU A 382 10.30 -24.75 6.84
CA LEU A 382 10.27 -25.96 6.03
C LEU A 382 9.95 -27.24 6.81
N PRO A 383 10.53 -27.52 8.00
CA PRO A 383 10.19 -28.75 8.74
C PRO A 383 8.70 -28.88 9.06
N VAL A 384 8.04 -27.78 9.42
CA VAL A 384 6.61 -27.80 9.76
C VAL A 384 5.75 -27.93 8.50
N VAL A 385 6.09 -27.20 7.43
CA VAL A 385 5.36 -27.27 6.16
C VAL A 385 5.51 -28.66 5.52
N MET A 386 6.71 -29.24 5.55
CA MET A 386 6.98 -30.58 5.04
C MET A 386 6.22 -31.66 5.82
N ARG A 387 6.12 -31.53 7.14
CA ARG A 387 5.30 -32.43 7.95
C ARG A 387 3.82 -32.32 7.59
N ALA A 388 3.30 -31.10 7.46
CA ALA A 388 1.92 -30.90 7.00
C ALA A 388 1.69 -31.50 5.59
N LEU A 389 2.67 -31.38 4.70
CA LEU A 389 2.61 -31.96 3.35
C LEU A 389 2.53 -33.48 3.41
N ALA A 390 3.40 -34.11 4.18
CA ALA A 390 3.41 -35.55 4.37
C ALA A 390 2.11 -36.05 5.01
N ASP A 391 1.60 -35.36 6.03
CA ASP A 391 0.34 -35.72 6.70
C ASP A 391 -0.86 -35.59 5.74
N ARG A 392 -0.93 -34.53 4.93
CA ARG A 392 -2.00 -34.38 3.92
C ARG A 392 -1.89 -35.41 2.81
N ALA A 393 -0.69 -35.64 2.28
CA ALA A 393 -0.46 -36.64 1.23
C ALA A 393 -0.74 -38.07 1.71
N ALA A 394 -0.56 -38.34 3.01
CA ALA A 394 -0.87 -39.63 3.61
C ALA A 394 -2.38 -39.88 3.73
N LEU A 395 -3.18 -38.83 3.91
CA LEU A 395 -4.63 -38.89 4.06
C LEU A 395 -5.39 -38.73 2.74
N ASP A 396 -4.75 -38.20 1.69
CA ASP A 396 -5.36 -38.03 0.38
C ASP A 396 -5.41 -39.38 -0.38
N ALA A 397 -6.63 -39.86 -0.59
CA ALA A 397 -6.91 -41.09 -1.33
C ALA A 397 -7.17 -40.83 -2.82
N ASP A 398 -7.36 -39.58 -3.24
CA ASP A 398 -7.68 -39.23 -4.62
C ASP A 398 -6.39 -39.09 -5.45
N VAL A 399 -6.19 -40.03 -6.37
CA VAL A 399 -5.02 -40.03 -7.27
C VAL A 399 -4.95 -38.78 -8.15
N VAL A 400 -6.08 -38.14 -8.47
CA VAL A 400 -6.13 -36.92 -9.26
C VAL A 400 -5.56 -35.74 -8.47
N HIS A 401 -5.82 -35.67 -7.16
CA HIS A 401 -5.24 -34.66 -6.28
C HIS A 401 -3.72 -34.84 -6.15
N LEU A 402 -3.27 -36.09 -5.95
CA LEU A 402 -1.85 -36.42 -5.91
C LEU A 402 -1.14 -36.08 -7.23
N ALA A 403 -1.75 -36.42 -8.37
CA ALA A 403 -1.23 -36.14 -9.70
C ALA A 403 -1.12 -34.63 -10.00
N ARG A 404 -2.02 -33.80 -9.44
CA ARG A 404 -1.94 -32.34 -9.54
C ARG A 404 -0.82 -31.73 -8.69
N ALA A 405 -0.50 -32.34 -7.54
CA ALA A 405 0.52 -31.82 -6.63
C ALA A 405 1.96 -32.14 -7.09
N LEU A 406 2.19 -33.32 -7.68
CA LEU A 406 3.53 -33.80 -8.01
C LEU A 406 4.34 -32.86 -8.95
N PRO A 407 3.77 -32.26 -10.02
CA PRO A 407 4.50 -31.34 -10.88
C PRO A 407 5.03 -30.10 -10.16
N ALA A 408 4.26 -29.56 -9.20
CA ALA A 408 4.68 -28.41 -8.42
C ALA A 408 5.83 -28.76 -7.45
N LEU A 409 5.78 -29.95 -6.83
CA LEU A 409 6.87 -30.46 -5.99
C LEU A 409 8.15 -30.74 -6.80
N ALA A 410 8.01 -31.31 -8.00
CA ALA A 410 9.15 -31.56 -8.90
C ALA A 410 9.81 -30.26 -9.38
N ARG A 411 9.03 -29.20 -9.66
CA ARG A 411 9.58 -27.86 -9.94
C ARG A 411 10.28 -27.28 -8.72
N SER A 412 9.67 -27.40 -7.54
CA SER A 412 10.23 -26.93 -6.26
C SER A 412 11.58 -27.55 -5.93
N LEU A 413 11.78 -28.84 -6.24
CA LEU A 413 13.07 -29.52 -6.09
C LEU A 413 14.19 -28.89 -6.95
N ARG A 414 13.85 -28.39 -8.14
CA ARG A 414 14.81 -27.71 -9.02
C ARG A 414 15.23 -26.34 -8.47
N TYR A 415 14.36 -25.67 -7.71
CA TYR A 415 14.69 -24.44 -7.00
C TYR A 415 15.48 -24.70 -5.70
N GLY A 416 15.20 -25.83 -5.03
CA GLY A 416 15.90 -26.25 -3.82
C GLY A 416 17.38 -26.53 -4.04
N ASP A 417 17.76 -27.07 -5.20
CA ASP A 417 19.16 -27.33 -5.58
C ASP A 417 19.97 -26.04 -5.76
N VAL A 418 19.37 -24.99 -6.32
CA VAL A 418 20.00 -23.66 -6.46
C VAL A 418 20.16 -22.95 -5.11
N ARG A 419 19.37 -23.32 -4.09
CA ARG A 419 19.26 -22.61 -2.80
C ARG A 419 19.66 -23.46 -1.58
N GLY A 420 20.19 -24.66 -1.79
CA GLY A 420 20.91 -25.49 -0.80
C GLY A 420 20.09 -26.03 0.38
N THR A 421 18.76 -25.99 0.36
CA THR A 421 17.94 -26.32 1.55
C THR A 421 16.75 -27.22 1.23
N GLY A 422 16.55 -28.30 2.01
CA GLY A 422 15.33 -29.11 2.03
C GLY A 422 15.12 -30.12 0.89
N ALA A 423 16.03 -30.22 -0.07
CA ALA A 423 15.86 -31.05 -1.27
C ALA A 423 15.66 -32.55 -0.98
N ALA A 424 16.30 -33.09 0.07
CA ALA A 424 16.18 -34.50 0.43
C ALA A 424 14.77 -34.86 0.95
N ALA A 425 14.27 -34.14 1.96
CA ALA A 425 12.94 -34.37 2.53
C ALA A 425 11.81 -34.12 1.50
N LEU A 426 11.98 -33.12 0.64
CA LEU A 426 11.04 -32.88 -0.46
C LEU A 426 11.09 -34.00 -1.51
N GLY A 427 12.27 -34.55 -1.77
CA GLY A 427 12.47 -35.69 -2.65
C GLY A 427 11.77 -36.95 -2.13
N GLU A 428 11.89 -37.22 -0.83
CA GLU A 428 11.20 -38.35 -0.17
C GLU A 428 9.68 -38.25 -0.27
N VAL A 429 9.10 -37.08 0.02
CA VAL A 429 7.66 -36.87 -0.09
C VAL A 429 7.18 -36.97 -1.54
N ALA A 430 7.92 -36.39 -2.49
CA ALA A 430 7.61 -36.49 -3.91
C ALA A 430 7.67 -37.94 -4.42
N ALA A 431 8.65 -38.72 -3.96
CA ALA A 431 8.78 -40.14 -4.27
C ALA A 431 7.60 -40.94 -3.69
N GLY A 432 7.21 -40.70 -2.44
CA GLY A 432 6.04 -41.34 -1.83
C GLY A 432 4.72 -41.02 -2.54
N ILE A 433 4.53 -39.77 -2.98
CA ILE A 433 3.37 -39.37 -3.79
C ILE A 433 3.39 -40.09 -5.15
N ALA A 434 4.54 -40.13 -5.82
CA ALA A 434 4.70 -40.82 -7.10
C ALA A 434 4.35 -42.32 -7.00
N GLU A 435 4.76 -42.99 -5.92
CA GLU A 435 4.40 -44.40 -5.69
C GLU A 435 2.90 -44.61 -5.52
N ARG A 436 2.24 -43.74 -4.76
CA ARG A 436 0.78 -43.79 -4.58
C ARG A 436 0.05 -43.52 -5.90
N ILE A 437 0.56 -42.62 -6.73
CA ILE A 437 0.01 -42.40 -8.08
C ILE A 437 0.14 -43.66 -8.93
N CYS A 438 1.31 -44.32 -8.94
CA CYS A 438 1.50 -45.58 -9.66
C CYS A 438 0.51 -46.68 -9.23
N VAL A 439 0.13 -46.72 -7.95
CA VAL A 439 -0.83 -47.69 -7.42
C VAL A 439 -2.28 -47.30 -7.72
N GLY A 440 -2.63 -46.03 -7.54
CA GLY A 440 -4.01 -45.54 -7.65
C GLY A 440 -4.48 -45.19 -9.07
N LEU A 441 -3.56 -45.00 -10.02
CA LEU A 441 -3.92 -44.57 -11.37
C LEU A 441 -4.67 -45.66 -12.19
N PRO A 442 -4.23 -46.94 -12.23
CA PRO A 442 -4.96 -47.97 -12.97
C PRO A 442 -6.46 -48.10 -12.62
N PRO A 443 -6.89 -48.18 -11.34
CA PRO A 443 -8.31 -48.25 -11.01
C PRO A 443 -9.04 -46.94 -11.31
N ALA A 444 -8.38 -45.78 -11.24
CA ALA A 444 -8.99 -44.49 -11.59
C ALA A 444 -9.23 -44.33 -13.10
N CYS A 445 -8.45 -45.02 -13.94
CA CYS A 445 -8.64 -45.06 -15.39
C CYS A 445 -9.73 -46.05 -15.83
N ALA A 446 -10.15 -46.97 -14.97
CA ALA A 446 -11.10 -48.02 -15.32
C ALA A 446 -12.53 -47.45 -15.47
N GLY A 447 -13.14 -47.65 -16.65
CA GLY A 447 -14.54 -47.28 -16.89
C GLY A 447 -14.80 -45.79 -17.09
N LEU A 448 -13.79 -45.00 -17.46
CA LEU A 448 -13.95 -43.58 -17.77
C LEU A 448 -14.65 -43.37 -19.13
N GLY A 449 -15.58 -42.42 -19.17
CA GLY A 449 -16.11 -41.88 -20.43
C GLY A 449 -15.11 -40.95 -21.13
N ALA A 450 -15.32 -40.69 -22.42
CA ALA A 450 -14.42 -39.87 -23.25
C ALA A 450 -14.15 -38.48 -22.67
N ASP A 451 -15.19 -37.81 -22.13
CA ASP A 451 -15.08 -36.47 -21.57
C ASP A 451 -14.23 -36.41 -20.28
N ALA A 452 -14.26 -37.48 -19.47
CA ALA A 452 -13.46 -37.58 -18.24
C ALA A 452 -12.02 -38.05 -18.50
N ALA A 453 -11.78 -38.73 -19.62
CA ALA A 453 -10.45 -39.23 -20.00
C ALA A 453 -9.49 -38.10 -20.44
N VAL A 454 -9.99 -37.05 -21.09
CA VAL A 454 -9.19 -35.91 -21.56
C VAL A 454 -8.43 -35.21 -20.41
N PRO A 455 -9.08 -34.72 -19.34
CA PRO A 455 -8.36 -34.06 -18.25
C PRO A 455 -7.45 -35.02 -17.47
N LEU A 456 -7.78 -36.32 -17.39
CA LEU A 456 -6.90 -37.29 -16.72
C LEU A 456 -5.62 -37.55 -17.54
N ARG A 457 -5.73 -37.61 -18.87
CA ARG A 457 -4.58 -37.71 -19.77
C ARG A 457 -3.61 -36.55 -19.60
N GLU A 458 -4.12 -35.32 -19.53
CA GLU A 458 -3.27 -34.13 -19.28
C GLU A 458 -2.50 -34.27 -17.96
N ARG A 459 -3.13 -34.81 -16.91
CA ARG A 459 -2.47 -35.08 -15.63
C ARG A 459 -1.42 -36.19 -15.73
N ILE A 460 -1.68 -37.24 -16.50
CA ILE A 460 -0.70 -38.29 -16.77
C ILE A 460 0.54 -37.70 -17.47
N ASP A 461 0.36 -36.81 -18.45
CA ASP A 461 1.45 -36.16 -19.17
C ASP A 461 2.26 -35.20 -18.26
N GLU A 462 1.59 -34.50 -17.35
CA GLU A 462 2.23 -33.69 -16.31
C GLU A 462 3.04 -34.54 -15.32
N VAL A 463 2.47 -35.63 -14.81
CA VAL A 463 3.15 -36.58 -13.91
C VAL A 463 4.35 -37.21 -14.61
N HIS A 464 4.21 -37.64 -15.85
CA HIS A 464 5.31 -38.23 -16.61
C HIS A 464 6.49 -37.27 -16.74
N ARG A 465 6.22 -36.00 -17.06
CA ARG A 465 7.26 -34.94 -17.09
C ARG A 465 7.86 -34.70 -15.70
N ALA A 466 7.05 -34.67 -14.66
CA ALA A 466 7.49 -34.45 -13.28
C ALA A 466 8.45 -35.57 -12.80
N LEU A 467 8.14 -36.83 -13.07
CA LEU A 467 9.00 -37.98 -12.74
C LEU A 467 10.38 -37.91 -13.42
N GLY A 468 10.42 -37.37 -14.63
CA GLY A 468 11.67 -37.09 -15.35
C GLY A 468 12.60 -36.09 -14.64
N LEU A 469 12.04 -35.22 -13.80
CA LEU A 469 12.76 -34.19 -13.06
C LEU A 469 13.19 -34.63 -11.64
N LEU A 470 12.60 -35.69 -11.09
CA LEU A 470 12.91 -36.16 -9.75
C LEU A 470 14.26 -36.93 -9.72
N PRO A 471 15.22 -36.55 -8.86
CA PRO A 471 16.48 -37.27 -8.68
C PRO A 471 16.28 -38.63 -7.98
N GLY A 472 17.07 -39.64 -8.34
CA GLY A 472 17.07 -40.94 -7.63
C GLY A 472 15.85 -41.84 -7.84
N THR A 473 15.04 -41.60 -8.88
CA THR A 473 13.74 -42.27 -9.08
C THR A 473 13.73 -43.39 -10.14
N THR A 474 14.87 -44.00 -10.47
CA THR A 474 14.97 -45.05 -11.52
C THR A 474 13.94 -46.17 -11.32
N GLY A 475 13.80 -46.72 -10.12
CA GLY A 475 12.79 -47.76 -9.83
C GLY A 475 11.34 -47.27 -9.90
N ILE A 476 11.07 -46.00 -9.61
CA ILE A 476 9.72 -45.41 -9.73
C ILE A 476 9.37 -45.19 -11.20
N ARG A 477 10.33 -44.78 -12.04
CA ARG A 477 10.14 -44.60 -13.48
C ARG A 477 9.81 -45.92 -14.19
N GLU A 478 10.46 -47.01 -13.79
CA GLU A 478 10.13 -48.36 -14.28
C GLU A 478 8.72 -48.77 -13.87
N ARG A 479 8.34 -48.56 -12.60
CA ARG A 479 6.97 -48.80 -12.13
C ARG A 479 5.93 -47.96 -12.91
N TRP A 480 6.23 -46.69 -13.16
CA TRP A 480 5.39 -45.80 -13.95
C TRP A 480 5.21 -46.29 -15.39
N ALA A 481 6.29 -46.72 -16.04
CA ALA A 481 6.23 -47.30 -17.39
C ALA A 481 5.33 -48.55 -17.41
N GLY A 482 5.43 -49.42 -16.40
CA GLY A 482 4.55 -50.59 -16.26
C GLY A 482 3.08 -50.24 -15.99
N VAL A 483 2.81 -49.13 -15.29
CA VAL A 483 1.45 -48.60 -15.11
C VAL A 483 0.87 -48.10 -16.43
N LEU A 484 1.62 -47.31 -17.19
CA LEU A 484 1.19 -46.83 -18.51
C LEU A 484 0.91 -47.99 -19.48
N HIS A 485 1.75 -49.03 -19.46
CA HIS A 485 1.54 -50.22 -20.30
C HIS A 485 0.24 -50.96 -19.93
N ARG A 486 -0.07 -51.08 -18.63
CA ARG A 486 -1.33 -51.67 -18.16
C ARG A 486 -2.55 -50.84 -18.55
N ILE A 487 -2.46 -49.51 -18.45
CA ILE A 487 -3.56 -48.61 -18.84
C ILE A 487 -3.79 -48.67 -20.36
N ALA A 488 -2.73 -48.78 -21.17
CA ALA A 488 -2.85 -48.87 -22.63
C ALA A 488 -3.33 -50.24 -23.14
N ALA A 489 -3.20 -51.29 -22.33
CA ALA A 489 -3.68 -52.64 -22.64
C ALA A 489 -5.18 -52.84 -22.35
N HIS A 490 -5.80 -51.89 -21.67
CA HIS A 490 -7.23 -51.82 -21.36
C HIS A 490 -7.87 -50.66 -22.12
#